data_AF-A0A9Y3S7E5-F1
#
_entry.id   AF-A0A9Y3S7E5-F1
#
_cell.length_a   1.000
_cell.length_b   1.000
_cell.length_c   1.000
_cell.angle_alpha   90.00
_cell.angle_beta   90.00
_cell.angle_gamma   90.00
#
_symmetry.space_group_name_H-M   'P 1'
#
loop_
_entity.id
_entity.type
_entity.pdbx_description
1 polymer ?
#
loop_
_entity_poly.entity_id
_entity_poly.type
_entity_poly.pdbx_seq_one_letter_code
_entity_poly.pdbx_strand_id
1 'polypeptide(L)'
;MSPLNCLHACLLFIVAATFASADKLTAATVYWDPDHKLVKLKEGVMEVEGDAYGFLNDTLSSTGWSVLEIRAGYGETPETDEITFFLAGYLEGFLTAQQMMDHYTNMYPQLITEPKMLDPVQKFME
;
A
#
# COMPACT_ATOMS: atom_id res chain seq x y z
N MET A 1 -21.96 -37.35 18.58
CA MET A 1 -20.73 -37.11 17.81
C MET A 1 -19.56 -37.27 18.77
N SER A 2 -18.56 -38.09 18.45
CA SER A 2 -17.42 -38.33 19.34
C SER A 2 -16.56 -37.06 19.47
N PRO A 3 -15.96 -36.80 20.64
CA PRO A 3 -15.07 -35.64 20.84
C PRO A 3 -13.85 -35.69 19.90
N LEU A 4 -13.46 -36.89 19.47
CA LEU A 4 -12.40 -37.11 18.48
C LEU A 4 -12.75 -36.53 17.11
N ASN A 5 -13.99 -36.67 16.64
CA ASN A 5 -14.42 -36.11 15.34
C ASN A 5 -14.48 -34.58 15.36
N CYS A 6 -14.79 -33.98 16.51
CA CYS A 6 -14.77 -32.53 16.69
C CYS A 6 -13.33 -31.98 16.62
N LEU A 7 -12.38 -32.65 17.27
CA LEU A 7 -10.98 -32.26 17.26
C LEU A 7 -10.37 -32.35 15.84
N HIS A 8 -10.70 -33.39 15.08
CA HIS A 8 -10.25 -33.53 13.69
C HIS A 8 -10.87 -32.47 12.77
N ALA A 9 -12.14 -32.14 12.96
CA ALA A 9 -12.79 -31.06 12.23
C ALA A 9 -12.16 -29.69 12.53
N CYS A 10 -11.84 -29.42 13.80
CA CYS A 10 -11.14 -28.20 14.21
C CYS A 10 -9.72 -28.12 13.64
N LEU A 11 -8.96 -29.23 13.66
CA LEU A 11 -7.62 -29.28 13.09
C LEU A 11 -7.62 -29.07 11.57
N LEU A 12 -8.57 -29.67 10.85
CA LEU A 12 -8.72 -29.44 9.40
C LEU A 12 -9.12 -27.99 9.07
N PHE A 13 -9.95 -27.36 9.90
CA PHE A 13 -10.30 -25.94 9.74
C PHE A 13 -9.11 -25.00 9.96
N ILE A 14 -8.27 -25.28 10.96
CA ILE A 14 -7.05 -24.50 11.24
C ILE A 14 -6.06 -24.62 10.07
N VAL A 15 -5.87 -25.83 9.55
CA VAL A 15 -4.97 -26.09 8.42
C VAL A 15 -5.47 -25.40 7.14
N ALA A 16 -6.78 -25.42 6.86
CA ALA A 16 -7.35 -24.71 5.71
C ALA A 16 -7.21 -23.17 5.82
N ALA A 17 -7.31 -22.61 7.04
CA ALA A 17 -7.14 -21.18 7.27
C ALA A 17 -5.68 -20.72 7.09
N THR A 18 -4.69 -21.59 7.26
CA THR A 18 -3.26 -21.25 7.12
C THR A 18 -2.75 -21.20 5.68
N PHE A 19 -3.48 -21.77 4.70
CA PHE A 19 -3.01 -21.86 3.31
C PHE A 19 -3.64 -20.85 2.34
N ALA A 20 -4.53 -19.97 2.84
CA ALA A 20 -5.16 -18.94 2.03
C ALA A 20 -4.53 -17.56 2.30
N SER A 21 -3.21 -17.44 2.20
CA SER A 21 -2.61 -16.14 1.87
C SER A 21 -2.75 -16.00 0.35
N ALA A 22 -3.95 -15.62 -0.09
CA ALA A 22 -4.15 -15.24 -1.48
C ALA A 22 -3.36 -13.94 -1.69
N ASP A 23 -2.43 -13.95 -2.65
CA ASP A 23 -1.74 -12.74 -3.12
C ASP A 23 -2.81 -11.64 -3.34
N LYS A 24 -2.70 -10.53 -2.61
CA LYS A 24 -3.71 -9.48 -2.61
C LYS A 24 -3.31 -8.40 -3.60
N LEU A 25 -3.88 -8.47 -4.80
CA LEU A 25 -3.82 -7.36 -5.76
C LEU A 25 -4.80 -6.26 -5.33
N THR A 26 -4.27 -5.09 -5.00
CA THR A 26 -5.07 -3.90 -4.70
C THR A 26 -4.81 -2.86 -5.78
N ALA A 27 -5.85 -2.44 -6.49
CA ALA A 27 -5.78 -1.43 -7.54
C ALA A 27 -6.47 -0.14 -7.10
N ALA A 28 -6.05 0.99 -7.64
CA ALA A 28 -6.74 2.26 -7.46
C ALA A 28 -6.44 3.23 -8.60
N THR A 29 -7.33 4.21 -8.77
CA THR A 29 -7.20 5.33 -9.69
C THR A 29 -7.51 6.64 -8.96
N VAL A 30 -6.78 7.70 -9.27
CA VAL A 30 -7.01 9.05 -8.75
C VAL A 30 -7.23 10.05 -9.88
N TYR A 31 -8.09 11.03 -9.58
CA TYR A 31 -8.39 12.17 -10.44
C TYR A 31 -8.13 13.46 -9.68
N TRP A 32 -7.60 14.47 -10.36
CA TRP A 32 -7.48 15.83 -9.87
C TRP A 32 -8.79 16.58 -10.05
N ASP A 33 -9.24 17.24 -9.00
CA ASP A 33 -10.32 18.23 -9.05
C ASP A 33 -9.69 19.63 -9.00
N PRO A 34 -9.48 20.31 -10.14
CA PRO A 34 -8.82 21.61 -10.17
C PRO A 34 -9.64 22.73 -9.51
N ASP A 35 -10.97 22.62 -9.53
CA ASP A 35 -11.88 23.62 -8.96
C ASP A 35 -11.79 23.63 -7.43
N HIS A 36 -11.67 22.45 -6.83
CA HIS A 36 -11.63 22.29 -5.37
C HIS A 36 -10.23 22.01 -4.81
N LYS A 37 -9.24 21.76 -5.68
CA LYS A 37 -7.89 21.32 -5.33
C LYS A 37 -7.89 20.04 -4.49
N LEU A 38 -8.71 19.06 -4.89
CA LEU A 38 -8.89 17.80 -4.18
C LEU A 38 -8.51 16.61 -5.06
N VAL A 39 -8.11 15.52 -4.42
CA VAL A 39 -7.92 14.22 -5.09
C VAL A 39 -9.19 13.39 -4.94
N LYS A 40 -9.76 12.95 -6.06
CA LYS A 40 -10.87 12.01 -6.11
C LYS A 40 -10.31 10.60 -6.35
N LEU A 41 -10.36 9.77 -5.33
CA LEU A 41 -9.87 8.39 -5.36
C LEU A 41 -11.01 7.41 -5.71
N LYS A 42 -10.71 6.43 -6.54
CA LYS A 42 -11.52 5.24 -6.77
C LYS A 42 -10.73 3.98 -6.49
N GLU A 43 -11.22 3.18 -5.54
CA GLU A 43 -10.60 1.92 -5.13
C GLU A 43 -11.04 0.76 -6.02
N GLY A 44 -10.16 -0.22 -6.21
CA GLY A 44 -10.43 -1.48 -6.89
C GLY A 44 -10.47 -1.40 -8.42
N VAL A 45 -10.16 -0.25 -9.01
CA VAL A 45 -10.23 -0.01 -10.46
C VAL A 45 -8.95 0.62 -10.99
N MET A 46 -8.58 0.25 -12.22
CA MET A 46 -7.55 0.91 -13.04
C MET A 46 -8.23 1.52 -14.26
N GLU A 47 -8.58 2.80 -14.16
CA GLU A 47 -9.18 3.56 -15.27
C GLU A 47 -8.05 4.34 -15.95
N VAL A 48 -7.81 4.06 -17.23
CA VAL A 48 -6.69 4.65 -17.98
C VAL A 48 -6.89 6.14 -18.25
N GLU A 49 -8.14 6.59 -18.14
CA GLU A 49 -8.59 7.97 -18.24
C GLU A 49 -8.23 8.80 -17.01
N GLY A 50 -7.88 8.15 -15.89
CA GLY A 50 -7.49 8.81 -14.64
C GLY A 50 -6.11 9.46 -14.69
N ASP A 51 -5.95 10.50 -13.87
CA ASP A 51 -4.73 11.31 -13.84
C ASP A 51 -3.54 10.55 -13.24
N ALA A 52 -3.81 9.60 -12.34
CA ALA A 52 -2.90 8.49 -12.06
C ALA A 52 -3.65 7.20 -11.70
N TYR A 53 -3.16 6.05 -12.14
CA TYR A 53 -3.71 4.74 -11.80
C TYR A 53 -2.59 3.71 -11.62
N GLY A 54 -2.90 2.63 -10.92
CA GLY A 54 -1.90 1.63 -10.59
C GLY A 54 -2.42 0.52 -9.70
N PHE A 55 -1.49 -0.32 -9.27
CA PHE A 55 -1.78 -1.41 -8.34
C PHE A 55 -0.58 -1.73 -7.45
N LEU A 56 -0.88 -2.26 -6.27
CA LEU A 56 0.04 -3.01 -5.44
C LEU A 56 -0.32 -4.50 -5.54
N ASN A 57 0.61 -5.30 -6.04
CA ASN A 57 0.53 -6.75 -5.98
C ASN A 57 1.32 -7.22 -4.76
N ASP A 58 0.62 -7.53 -3.67
CA ASP A 58 1.27 -7.93 -2.43
C ASP A 58 1.58 -9.42 -2.42
N THR A 59 2.78 -9.75 -2.91
CA THR A 59 3.33 -11.12 -2.93
C THR A 59 4.52 -11.27 -1.98
N LEU A 60 4.66 -10.39 -0.98
CA LEU A 60 5.85 -10.35 -0.12
C LEU A 60 6.13 -11.69 0.57
N SER A 61 5.08 -12.34 1.06
CA SER A 61 5.19 -13.61 1.80
C SER A 61 5.53 -14.80 0.92
N SER A 62 5.17 -14.76 -0.37
CA SER A 62 5.36 -15.86 -1.33
C SER A 62 6.64 -15.70 -2.15
N THR A 63 6.99 -14.46 -2.54
CA THR A 63 8.12 -14.18 -3.44
C THR A 63 9.25 -13.39 -2.80
N GLY A 64 9.02 -12.81 -1.62
CA GLY A 64 9.94 -11.84 -1.00
C GLY A 64 9.81 -10.42 -1.57
N TRP A 65 8.87 -10.17 -2.49
CA TRP A 65 8.64 -8.87 -3.09
C TRP A 65 7.14 -8.55 -3.16
N SER A 66 6.77 -7.32 -2.86
CA SER A 66 5.53 -6.73 -3.37
C SER A 66 5.88 -5.86 -4.56
N VAL A 67 5.00 -5.80 -5.55
CA VAL A 67 5.23 -5.04 -6.78
C VAL A 67 4.22 -3.91 -6.87
N LEU A 68 4.72 -2.67 -6.91
CA LEU A 68 3.94 -1.46 -7.15
C LEU A 68 4.16 -1.00 -8.59
N GLU A 69 3.09 -0.80 -9.36
CA GLU A 69 3.14 -0.11 -10.65
C GLU A 69 2.20 1.10 -10.60
N ILE A 70 2.71 2.26 -11.02
CA ILE A 70 1.95 3.51 -11.11
C ILE A 70 2.19 4.13 -12.48
N ARG A 71 1.10 4.62 -13.09
CA ARG A 71 1.11 5.43 -14.29
C ARG A 71 0.39 6.74 -13.97
N ALA A 72 1.09 7.87 -14.14
CA ALA A 72 0.57 9.20 -13.87
C ALA A 72 0.81 10.12 -15.07
N GLY A 73 -0.11 11.06 -15.31
CA GLY A 73 -0.02 12.03 -16.41
C GLY A 73 -0.42 11.48 -17.79
N TYR A 74 -1.05 10.30 -17.83
CA TYR A 74 -1.53 9.65 -19.06
C TYR A 74 -3.06 9.70 -19.20
N GLY A 75 -3.77 10.39 -18.31
CA GLY A 75 -5.22 10.54 -18.32
C GLY A 75 -5.73 11.42 -19.46
N GLU A 76 -7.05 11.58 -19.55
CA GLU A 76 -7.68 12.35 -20.63
C GLU A 76 -7.31 13.84 -20.58
N THR A 77 -7.18 14.40 -19.38
CA THR A 77 -6.81 15.80 -19.17
C THR A 77 -5.33 15.87 -18.81
N PRO A 78 -4.49 16.53 -19.62
CA PRO A 78 -3.10 16.74 -19.26
C PRO A 78 -2.99 17.66 -18.04
N GLU A 79 -2.42 17.15 -16.96
CA GLU A 79 -2.08 17.91 -15.77
C GLU A 79 -0.65 18.45 -15.85
N THR A 80 -0.32 19.43 -15.01
CA THR A 80 1.07 19.93 -14.91
C THR A 80 1.99 18.86 -14.33
N ASP A 81 3.30 18.97 -14.56
CA ASP A 81 4.29 18.07 -13.95
C ASP A 81 4.17 18.04 -12.41
N GLU A 82 3.90 19.20 -11.80
CA GLU A 82 3.72 19.32 -10.34
C GLU A 82 2.54 18.48 -9.85
N ILE A 83 1.37 18.61 -10.49
CA ILE A 83 0.19 17.82 -10.14
C ILE A 83 0.42 16.34 -10.46
N THR A 84 1.05 16.03 -11.60
CA THR A 84 1.36 14.64 -11.99
C THR A 84 2.24 13.95 -10.95
N PHE A 85 3.32 14.59 -10.52
CA PHE A 85 4.20 14.03 -9.48
C PHE A 85 3.49 13.93 -8.12
N PHE A 86 2.68 14.93 -7.77
CA PHE A 86 1.87 14.89 -6.56
C PHE A 86 0.89 13.70 -6.56
N LEU A 87 0.16 13.48 -7.66
CA LEU A 87 -0.80 12.38 -7.77
C LEU A 87 -0.13 11.01 -7.80
N ALA A 88 1.04 10.88 -8.44
CA ALA A 88 1.83 9.66 -8.38
C ALA A 88 2.19 9.30 -6.93
N GLY A 89 2.70 10.28 -6.16
CA GLY A 89 3.02 10.08 -4.75
C GLY A 89 1.79 9.84 -3.87
N TYR A 90 0.67 10.53 -4.15
CA TYR A 90 -0.60 10.32 -3.45
C TYR A 90 -1.09 8.88 -3.62
N LEU A 91 -1.08 8.37 -4.86
CA LEU A 91 -1.52 7.02 -5.18
C LEU A 91 -0.58 5.95 -4.58
N GLU A 92 0.74 6.16 -4.62
CA GLU A 92 1.72 5.33 -3.92
C GLU A 92 1.41 5.24 -2.42
N GLY A 93 1.24 6.40 -1.77
CA GLY A 93 0.92 6.48 -0.35
C GLY A 93 -0.38 5.76 -0.02
N PHE A 94 -1.43 5.91 -0.84
CA PHE A 94 -2.70 5.21 -0.65
C PHE A 94 -2.52 3.68 -0.73
N LEU A 95 -1.86 3.18 -1.77
CA LEU A 95 -1.69 1.75 -2.00
C LEU A 95 -0.75 1.08 -1.00
N THR A 96 0.25 1.81 -0.47
CA THR A 96 1.35 1.24 0.32
C THR A 96 1.35 1.66 1.80
N ALA A 97 0.38 2.43 2.29
CA ALA A 97 0.35 2.98 3.65
C ALA A 97 0.68 1.95 4.75
N GLN A 98 0.15 0.71 4.64
CA GLN A 98 0.46 -0.37 5.58
C GLN A 98 1.93 -0.76 5.53
N GLN A 99 2.49 -0.97 4.33
CA GLN A 99 3.89 -1.34 4.13
C GLN A 99 4.83 -0.22 4.58
N MET A 100 4.46 1.05 4.37
CA MET A 100 5.20 2.22 4.88
C MET A 100 5.27 2.21 6.42
N MET A 101 4.15 1.91 7.09
CA MET A 101 4.11 1.83 8.56
C MET A 101 4.91 0.66 9.11
N ASP A 102 4.82 -0.50 8.46
CA ASP A 102 5.60 -1.69 8.85
C ASP A 102 7.10 -1.43 8.63
N HIS A 103 7.47 -0.84 7.49
CA HIS A 103 8.85 -0.47 7.20
C HIS A 103 9.39 0.53 8.22
N TYR A 104 8.63 1.59 8.53
CA TYR A 104 9.01 2.56 9.56
C TYR A 104 9.20 1.87 10.92
N THR A 105 8.25 1.06 11.35
CA THR A 105 8.30 0.33 12.64
C THR A 105 9.52 -0.58 12.73
N ASN A 106 9.89 -1.24 11.64
CA ASN A 106 11.03 -2.14 11.58
C ASN A 106 12.37 -1.40 11.57
N MET A 107 12.46 -0.29 10.82
CA MET A 107 13.71 0.44 10.60
C MET A 107 14.00 1.46 11.72
N TYR A 108 12.98 2.07 12.31
CA TYR A 108 13.15 3.09 13.33
C TYR A 108 14.06 2.66 14.49
N PRO A 109 13.89 1.50 15.16
CA PRO A 109 14.80 1.10 16.24
C PRO A 109 16.20 0.71 15.77
N GLN A 110 16.41 0.46 14.48
CA GLN A 110 17.74 0.18 13.91
C GLN A 110 18.54 1.46 13.69
N LEU A 111 17.85 2.58 13.44
CA LEU A 111 18.46 3.89 13.17
C LEU A 111 18.49 4.77 14.43
N ILE A 112 17.38 4.79 15.18
CA ILE A 112 17.22 5.54 16.43
C ILE A 112 17.30 4.56 17.61
N THR A 113 18.54 4.17 17.94
CA THR A 113 18.84 3.23 19.03
C THR A 113 18.76 3.86 20.44
N GLU A 114 18.86 5.19 20.53
CA GLU A 114 18.80 5.95 21.77
C GLU A 114 17.91 7.20 21.59
N PRO A 115 17.04 7.53 22.57
CA PRO A 115 16.14 8.69 22.47
C PRO A 115 16.84 10.01 22.16
N LYS A 116 18.07 10.22 22.68
CA LYS A 116 18.86 11.45 22.47
C LYS A 116 19.27 11.69 21.01
N MET A 117 19.14 10.69 20.14
CA MET A 117 19.45 10.82 18.71
C MET A 117 18.28 11.40 17.91
N LEU A 118 17.07 11.41 18.46
CA LEU A 118 15.89 11.88 17.76
C LEU A 118 15.97 13.38 17.45
N ASP A 119 16.25 14.22 18.45
CA ASP A 119 16.24 15.69 18.26
C ASP A 119 17.24 16.16 17.20
N PRO A 120 18.50 15.69 17.18
CA PRO A 120 19.44 16.06 16.12
C PRO A 120 19.01 15.60 14.72
N VAL A 121 18.39 14.42 14.61
CA VAL A 121 17.89 13.90 13.34
C VAL A 121 16.70 14.71 12.85
N GLN A 122 15.74 15.03 13.72
CA GLN A 122 14.60 15.88 13.39
C GLN A 122 15.07 17.25 12.92
N LYS A 123 15.97 17.90 13.68
CA LYS A 123 16.52 19.21 13.32
C LYS A 123 17.29 19.22 12.00
N PHE A 124 17.83 18.08 11.56
CA PHE A 124 18.52 17.97 10.28
C PHE A 124 17.54 17.86 9.10
N MET A 125 16.36 17.27 9.31
CA MET A 125 15.36 17.05 8.25
C MET A 125 14.44 18.26 8.01
N GLU A 126 14.36 19.17 8.98
CA GLU A 126 13.68 20.48 8.88
C GLU A 126 14.53 21.53 8.13
#